data_AF-A0A933BVT3-F1
#
_entry.id   AF-A0A933BVT3-F1
#
_cell.length_a   1.000
_cell.length_b   1.000
_cell.length_c   1.000
_cell.angle_alpha   90.00
_cell.angle_beta   90.00
_cell.angle_gamma   90.00
#
_symmetry.space_group_name_H-M   'P 1'
#
loop_
_entity.id
_entity.type
_entity.pdbx_description
1 polymer ?
#
loop_
_entity_poly.entity_id
_entity_poly.type
_entity_poly.pdbx_seq_one_letter_code
_entity_poly.pdbx_strand_id
1 'polypeptide(L)'
;MKERRGRGTLRLALAFAALLAALVAVVWRQSRALEALRALDETRRQRAVAEAGRMELLARIQQLESRARVVAAARDRLGLRVPTAAEIVILPLAPPVAVAAPPLEHAPAEHAPGLLARP
;
A
#
# COMPACT_ATOMS: atom_id res chain seq x y z
N MET A 1 -42.86 -61.82 2.81
CA MET A 1 -41.55 -61.43 2.22
C MET A 1 -41.39 -59.93 1.88
N LYS A 2 -42.29 -59.02 2.29
CA LYS A 2 -42.22 -57.58 1.95
C LYS A 2 -41.21 -56.76 2.79
N GLU A 3 -40.91 -57.17 4.02
CA GLU A 3 -40.11 -56.36 4.96
C GLU A 3 -38.60 -56.25 4.64
N ARG A 4 -38.03 -57.19 3.87
CA ARG A 4 -36.60 -57.13 3.52
C ARG A 4 -36.30 -56.11 2.41
N ARG A 5 -37.28 -55.81 1.53
CA ARG A 5 -37.09 -54.87 0.40
C ARG A 5 -36.94 -53.42 0.85
N GLY A 6 -37.75 -52.98 1.82
CA GLY A 6 -37.69 -51.60 2.33
C GLY A 6 -36.38 -51.26 3.05
N ARG A 7 -35.78 -52.24 3.76
CA ARG A 7 -34.47 -52.06 4.41
C ARG A 7 -33.33 -51.92 3.40
N GLY A 8 -33.40 -52.59 2.26
CA GLY A 8 -32.41 -52.48 1.18
C GLY A 8 -32.47 -51.12 0.48
N THR A 9 -33.66 -50.64 0.14
CA THR A 9 -33.85 -49.32 -0.49
C THR A 9 -33.48 -48.20 0.46
N LEU A 10 -33.78 -48.31 1.76
CA LEU A 10 -33.41 -47.31 2.76
C LEU A 10 -31.88 -47.22 2.91
N ARG A 11 -31.17 -48.36 2.92
CA ARG A 11 -29.71 -48.39 2.96
C ARG A 11 -29.10 -47.77 1.70
N LEU A 12 -29.66 -48.06 0.53
CA LEU A 12 -29.18 -47.49 -0.73
C LEU A 12 -29.41 -45.97 -0.77
N ALA A 13 -30.58 -45.50 -0.33
CA ALA A 13 -30.87 -44.07 -0.23
C ALA A 13 -29.92 -43.36 0.74
N LEU A 14 -29.62 -43.96 1.90
CA LEU A 14 -28.64 -43.44 2.86
C LEU A 14 -27.22 -43.39 2.29
N ALA A 15 -26.78 -44.44 1.60
CA ALA A 15 -25.48 -44.46 0.94
C ALA A 15 -25.38 -43.36 -0.14
N PHE A 16 -26.45 -43.17 -0.91
CA PHE A 16 -26.51 -42.13 -1.94
C PHE A 16 -26.53 -40.72 -1.32
N ALA A 17 -27.28 -40.53 -0.24
CA ALA A 17 -27.31 -39.27 0.50
C ALA A 17 -25.94 -38.94 1.11
N ALA A 18 -25.25 -39.94 1.67
CA ALA A 18 -23.89 -39.77 2.19
C ALA A 18 -22.90 -39.40 1.10
N LEU A 19 -23.00 -40.04 -0.07
CA LEU A 19 -22.20 -39.70 -1.25
C LEU A 19 -22.43 -38.24 -1.67
N LEU A 20 -23.69 -37.83 -1.82
CA LEU A 20 -24.04 -36.45 -2.18
C LEU A 20 -23.56 -35.46 -1.12
N ALA A 21 -23.70 -35.76 0.17
CA ALA A 21 -23.20 -34.91 1.25
C ALA A 21 -21.68 -34.74 1.18
N ALA A 22 -20.93 -35.81 0.88
CA ALA A 22 -19.50 -35.75 0.69
C ALA A 22 -19.12 -34.86 -0.51
N LEU A 23 -19.83 -34.98 -1.65
CA LEU A 23 -19.62 -34.12 -2.81
C LEU A 23 -19.91 -32.64 -2.50
N VAL A 24 -21.03 -32.35 -1.85
CA VAL A 24 -21.41 -30.98 -1.45
C VAL A 24 -20.37 -30.39 -0.50
N ALA A 25 -19.90 -31.17 0.48
CA ALA A 25 -18.86 -30.73 1.42
C ALA A 25 -17.55 -30.35 0.69
N VAL A 26 -17.16 -31.14 -0.33
CA VAL A 26 -15.98 -30.83 -1.16
C VAL A 26 -16.18 -29.55 -1.96
N VAL A 27 -17.34 -29.37 -2.60
CA VAL A 27 -17.66 -28.14 -3.37
C VAL A 27 -17.64 -26.92 -2.46
N TRP A 28 -18.15 -27.04 -1.22
CA TRP A 28 -18.12 -25.96 -0.25
C TRP A 28 -16.69 -25.58 0.15
N ARG A 29 -15.83 -26.58 0.38
CA ARG A 29 -14.41 -26.38 0.67
C ARG A 29 -13.63 -25.80 -0.51
N GLN A 30 -13.92 -26.25 -1.73
CA GLN A 30 -13.34 -25.71 -2.96
C GLN A 30 -13.79 -24.26 -3.20
N SER A 31 -15.05 -23.93 -2.91
CA SER A 31 -15.57 -22.56 -3.04
C SER A 31 -14.83 -21.60 -2.12
N ARG A 32 -14.55 -22.00 -0.86
CA ARG A 32 -13.73 -21.18 0.05
C ARG A 32 -12.28 -21.00 -0.41
N ALA A 33 -11.70 -22.00 -1.07
CA ALA A 33 -10.36 -21.88 -1.64
C ALA A 33 -10.34 -20.91 -2.83
N LEU A 34 -11.37 -20.92 -3.67
CA LEU A 34 -11.54 -19.97 -4.78
C LEU A 34 -11.78 -18.54 -4.27
N GLU A 35 -12.54 -18.36 -3.20
CA GLU A 35 -12.71 -17.05 -2.55
C GLU A 35 -11.38 -16.50 -2.01
N ALA A 36 -10.57 -17.34 -1.36
CA ALA A 36 -9.26 -16.94 -0.85
C ALA A 36 -8.29 -16.54 -2.00
N LEU A 37 -8.30 -17.29 -3.11
CA LEU A 37 -7.51 -16.94 -4.30
C LEU A 37 -7.95 -15.61 -4.93
N ARG A 38 -9.27 -15.36 -5.01
CA ARG A 38 -9.80 -14.09 -5.52
C ARG A 38 -9.42 -12.90 -4.64
N ALA A 39 -9.48 -13.06 -3.31
CA ALA A 39 -9.06 -12.01 -2.39
C ALA A 39 -7.56 -11.68 -2.51
N LEU A 40 -6.72 -12.71 -2.72
CA LEU A 40 -5.30 -12.52 -2.97
C LEU A 40 -5.02 -11.78 -4.29
N ASP A 41 -5.73 -12.15 -5.36
CA ASP A 41 -5.58 -11.49 -6.67
C ASP A 41 -6.04 -10.04 -6.64
N GLU A 42 -7.12 -9.73 -5.94
CA GLU A 42 -7.58 -8.35 -5.76
C GLU A 42 -6.53 -7.50 -5.04
N THR A 43 -5.95 -8.04 -3.95
CA THR A 43 -4.89 -7.37 -3.20
C THR A 43 -3.63 -7.14 -4.06
N ARG A 44 -3.26 -8.11 -4.90
CA ARG A 44 -2.13 -7.98 -5.85
C ARG A 44 -2.38 -6.92 -6.90
N ARG A 45 -3.61 -6.82 -7.43
CA ARG A 45 -3.98 -5.77 -8.39
C ARG A 45 -3.89 -4.38 -7.77
N GLN A 46 -4.41 -4.21 -6.55
CA GLN A 46 -4.33 -2.94 -5.83
C GLN A 46 -2.88 -2.52 -5.60
N ARG A 47 -2.01 -3.47 -5.23
CA ARG A 47 -0.57 -3.23 -5.09
C ARG A 47 0.08 -2.82 -6.42
N ALA A 48 -0.22 -3.51 -7.51
CA ALA A 48 0.34 -3.19 -8.83
C ALA A 48 -0.04 -1.77 -9.29
N VAL A 49 -1.28 -1.35 -9.05
CA VAL A 49 -1.73 0.03 -9.34
C VAL A 49 -0.98 1.05 -8.49
N ALA A 50 -0.82 0.79 -7.19
CA ALA A 50 -0.07 1.67 -6.31
C ALA A 50 1.42 1.77 -6.67
N GLU A 51 2.04 0.66 -7.06
CA GLU A 51 3.44 0.62 -7.52
C GLU A 51 3.63 1.38 -8.83
N ALA A 52 2.69 1.28 -9.78
CA ALA A 52 2.71 2.06 -11.01
C ALA A 52 2.65 3.57 -10.71
N GLY A 53 1.74 4.01 -9.83
CA GLY A 53 1.66 5.42 -9.42
C GLY A 53 2.93 5.92 -8.73
N ARG A 54 3.58 5.08 -7.92
CA ARG A 54 4.86 5.42 -7.28
C ARG A 54 5.97 5.64 -8.31
N MET A 55 6.04 4.81 -9.35
CA MET A 55 7.04 4.96 -10.41
C MET A 55 6.82 6.25 -11.21
N GLU A 56 5.58 6.61 -11.50
CA GLU A 56 5.24 7.88 -12.16
C GLU A 56 5.67 9.09 -11.32
N LEU A 57 5.38 9.07 -10.01
CA LEU A 57 5.80 10.13 -9.10
C LEU A 57 7.32 10.27 -9.02
N LEU A 58 8.05 9.15 -8.92
CA LEU A 58 9.52 9.15 -8.93
C LEU A 58 10.08 9.69 -10.24
N ALA A 59 9.52 9.30 -11.39
CA ALA A 59 9.91 9.85 -12.67
C ALA A 59 9.69 11.36 -12.73
N ARG A 60 8.58 11.85 -12.17
CA ARG A 60 8.26 13.28 -12.13
C ARG A 60 9.18 14.06 -11.20
N ILE A 61 9.52 13.51 -10.03
CA ILE A 61 10.53 14.08 -9.12
C ILE A 61 11.87 14.16 -9.85
N GLN A 62 12.33 13.07 -10.47
CA GLN A 62 13.59 13.06 -11.22
C GLN A 62 13.60 14.10 -12.35
N GLN A 63 12.46 14.27 -13.04
CA GLN A 63 12.32 15.29 -14.08
C GLN A 63 12.38 16.70 -13.46
N LEU A 64 11.74 16.93 -12.31
CA LEU A 64 11.68 18.24 -11.64
C LEU A 64 13.03 18.64 -11.04
N GLU A 65 13.71 17.68 -10.41
CA GLU A 65 15.07 17.81 -9.87
C GLU A 65 16.13 17.83 -10.97
N SER A 66 15.77 17.52 -12.22
CA SER A 66 16.75 17.44 -13.30
C SER A 66 17.54 18.74 -13.37
N ARG A 67 18.87 18.58 -13.30
CA ARG A 67 19.84 19.66 -13.41
C ARG A 67 19.58 20.54 -14.62
N ALA A 68 19.09 19.99 -15.73
CA ALA A 68 18.70 20.74 -16.92
C ALA A 68 17.61 21.79 -16.64
N ARG A 69 16.58 21.43 -15.86
CA ARG A 69 15.50 22.35 -15.49
C ARG A 69 15.96 23.39 -14.47
N VAL A 70 16.80 22.98 -13.51
CA VAL A 70 17.42 23.90 -12.53
C VAL A 70 18.34 24.91 -13.24
N VAL A 71 19.17 24.46 -14.18
CA VAL A 71 20.06 25.34 -14.97
C VAL A 71 19.26 26.28 -15.87
N ALA A 72 18.19 25.78 -16.51
CA ALA A 72 17.31 26.63 -17.31
C ALA A 72 16.62 27.69 -16.45
N ALA A 73 16.03 27.31 -15.32
CA ALA A 73 15.40 28.25 -14.39
C ALA A 73 16.39 29.26 -13.80
N ALA A 74 17.62 28.84 -13.47
CA ALA A 74 18.67 29.72 -12.98
C ALA A 74 19.11 30.73 -14.05
N ARG A 75 19.22 30.30 -15.32
CA ARG A 75 19.51 31.21 -16.43
C ARG A 75 18.38 32.21 -16.65
N ASP A 76 17.14 31.72 -16.73
CA ASP A 76 16.00 32.54 -17.14
C ASP A 76 15.54 33.50 -16.02
N ARG A 77 15.65 33.09 -14.74
CA ARG A 77 15.23 33.90 -13.59
C ARG A 77 16.35 34.74 -12.97
N LEU A 78 17.58 34.23 -12.98
CA LEU A 78 18.70 34.85 -12.26
C LEU A 78 19.80 35.35 -13.22
N GLY A 79 19.63 35.17 -14.53
CA GLY A 79 20.64 35.55 -15.53
C GLY A 79 21.94 34.76 -15.44
N LEU A 80 21.94 33.63 -14.73
CA LEU A 80 23.15 32.86 -14.44
C LEU A 80 23.58 32.03 -15.66
N ARG A 81 24.87 32.06 -15.99
CA ARG A 81 25.47 31.19 -17.03
C ARG A 81 26.16 29.98 -16.42
N VAL A 82 26.31 28.91 -17.22
CA VAL A 82 27.11 27.76 -16.82
C VAL A 82 28.60 28.16 -16.75
N PRO A 83 29.31 27.91 -15.64
CA PRO A 83 30.74 28.21 -15.52
C PRO A 83 31.58 27.31 -16.43
N THR A 84 32.72 27.83 -16.90
CA THR A 84 33.74 27.05 -17.60
C THR A 84 34.57 26.23 -16.60
N ALA A 85 35.27 25.19 -17.06
CA ALA A 85 35.98 24.26 -16.16
C ALA A 85 36.97 24.95 -15.21
N ALA A 86 37.59 26.06 -15.63
CA ALA A 86 38.51 26.85 -14.82
C ALA A 86 37.82 27.65 -13.70
N GLU A 87 36.50 27.85 -13.77
CA GLU A 87 35.70 28.62 -12.82
C GLU A 87 35.08 27.72 -11.73
N ILE A 88 35.24 26.39 -11.82
CA ILE A 88 34.64 25.43 -10.89
C ILE A 88 35.59 25.17 -9.71
N VAL A 89 35.18 25.57 -8.50
CA VAL A 89 35.89 25.28 -7.25
C VAL A 89 35.21 24.12 -6.52
N ILE A 90 35.93 23.02 -6.28
CA ILE A 90 35.43 21.88 -5.51
C ILE A 90 35.79 22.07 -4.04
N LEU A 91 34.77 22.23 -3.21
CA LEU A 91 34.93 22.34 -1.77
C LEU A 91 34.92 20.94 -1.13
N PRO A 92 35.79 20.67 -0.15
CA PRO A 92 35.73 19.42 0.63
C PRO A 92 34.42 19.37 1.42
N LEU A 93 33.76 18.21 1.41
CA LEU A 93 32.49 18.04 2.12
C LEU A 93 32.75 18.03 3.63
N ALA A 94 32.32 19.09 4.32
CA ALA A 94 32.31 19.13 5.78
C ALA A 94 31.35 18.05 6.32
N PRO A 95 31.63 17.45 7.49
CA PRO A 95 30.68 16.53 8.13
C PRO A 95 29.33 17.24 8.29
N PRO A 96 28.20 16.54 8.10
CA PRO A 96 26.89 17.16 8.20
C PRO A 96 26.76 17.79 9.58
N VAL A 97 26.70 19.13 9.61
CA VAL A 97 26.26 19.85 10.78
C VAL A 97 24.83 19.36 11.00
N ALA A 98 24.61 18.60 12.08
CA ALA A 98 23.28 18.22 12.49
C ALA A 98 22.50 19.53 12.59
N VAL A 99 21.61 19.76 11.62
CA VAL A 99 20.69 20.89 11.65
C VAL A 99 19.83 20.61 12.86
N ALA A 100 20.18 21.23 14.00
CA ALA A 100 19.33 21.25 15.16
C ALA A 100 17.99 21.75 14.64
N ALA A 101 16.96 20.92 14.76
CA ALA A 101 15.61 21.30 14.42
C ALA A 101 15.34 22.68 15.04
N PRO A 102 14.76 23.63 14.29
CA PRO A 102 14.43 24.93 14.86
C PRO A 102 13.66 24.69 16.16
N PRO A 103 13.99 25.39 17.26
CA PRO A 103 13.23 25.26 18.49
C PRO A 103 11.76 25.47 18.15
N LEU A 104 10.92 24.50 18.51
CA LEU A 104 9.49 24.53 18.29
C LEU A 104 8.88 25.65 19.16
N GLU A 105 9.07 26.90 18.76
CA GLU A 105 8.60 28.10 19.46
C GLU A 105 7.18 28.52 19.00
N HIS A 106 6.39 27.56 18.54
CA HIS A 106 4.96 27.72 18.32
C HIS A 106 4.22 26.58 19.03
N ALA A 107 4.35 26.53 20.35
CA ALA A 107 3.31 25.96 21.19
C ALA A 107 2.17 27.00 21.23
N PRO A 108 0.97 26.71 20.71
CA PRO A 108 -0.18 27.57 20.93
C PRO A 108 -0.50 27.58 22.42
N ALA A 109 -0.52 28.77 23.00
CA ALA A 109 -1.05 29.02 24.32
C ALA A 109 -2.47 28.48 24.44
N GLU A 110 -2.65 27.56 25.38
CA GLU A 110 -3.76 27.51 26.33
C GLU A 110 -5.10 28.09 25.84
N HIS A 111 -6.02 27.21 25.41
CA HIS A 111 -7.46 27.41 25.55
C HIS A 111 -8.05 26.14 26.17
N ALA A 112 -7.93 26.03 27.49
CA ALA A 112 -8.74 25.13 28.29
C ALA A 112 -9.81 25.96 29.01
N PRO A 113 -11.07 25.98 28.55
CA PRO A 113 -12.16 26.47 29.38
C PRO A 113 -12.71 25.31 30.22
N GLY A 114 -12.60 25.47 31.54
CA GLY A 114 -13.63 24.99 32.46
C GLY A 114 -13.53 23.55 32.96
N LEU A 115 -12.61 23.30 33.90
CA LEU A 115 -12.84 22.28 34.92
C LEU A 115 -13.27 22.98 36.22
N LEU A 116 -14.54 23.40 36.26
CA LEU A 116 -15.19 23.79 37.52
C LEU A 116 -15.66 22.52 38.24
N ALA A 117 -15.00 22.26 39.35
CA ALA A 117 -15.46 21.66 40.61
C ALA A 117 -16.76 20.83 40.61
N ARG A 118 -16.70 19.66 41.26
CA ARG A 118 -17.72 19.22 42.22
C ARG A 118 -17.12 18.35 43.34
N PRO A 119 -17.71 18.42 44.54
CA PRO A 119 -17.07 18.18 45.84
C PRO A 119 -16.81 16.71 46.17
#